data_AF-A0A374WU44-F1
#
_entry.id   AF-A0A374WU44-F1
#
_cell.length_a   1.000
_cell.length_b   1.000
_cell.length_c   1.000
_cell.angle_alpha   90.00
_cell.angle_beta   90.00
_cell.angle_gamma   90.00
#
_symmetry.space_group_name_H-M   'P 1'
#
loop_
_entity.id
_entity.type
_entity.pdbx_description
1 polymer ?
#
loop_
_entity_poly.entity_id
_entity_poly.type
_entity_poly.pdbx_seq_one_letter_code
_entity_poly.pdbx_strand_id
1 'polypeptide(L)'
;MRNKRLQSQVTAGRWTLPAVIFICALCWVLTYFLFPGSIASTVLEDSPSAWQPARDFLLPGWADRIVSFLIYATIGYFLIELNNQFSIIRMRASMQTAIYFLLVTVCPKMHFLYTGDIVALGFLISIYFLFKSYQQTQAAGYLFYSFFFIGAGSILFPQFTILSVLWLLEAYRFQSLTPRSFCGALLGWMLPYWMLFGHAFFYNEMDLFYRPFNQLLTFGEFFNLQILQPWELAILGYLLVMFIVSAVHCIAAGFEDKIRTRAYLQFLIDLTIFLFLLIALQPIYCSALLPLLIISNSILIGHFFVLTNSKSSNVFFIISLVGLILLFAFNIWTLL
;
A
#
# COMPACT_ATOMS: atom_id res chain seq x y z
N MET A 1 -30.26 -7.34 27.66
CA MET A 1 -28.87 -7.26 27.13
C MET A 1 -28.93 -7.38 25.61
N ARG A 2 -28.70 -6.30 24.85
CA ARG A 2 -28.86 -6.29 23.39
C ARG A 2 -27.78 -7.16 22.76
N ASN A 3 -28.14 -8.23 22.04
CA ASN A 3 -27.21 -9.12 21.33
C ASN A 3 -26.20 -8.27 20.54
N LYS A 4 -24.97 -8.17 21.05
CA LYS A 4 -23.88 -7.49 20.34
C LYS A 4 -23.59 -8.31 19.09
N ARG A 5 -23.66 -7.69 17.92
CA ARG A 5 -23.45 -8.36 16.63
C ARG A 5 -21.99 -8.78 16.49
N LEU A 6 -21.71 -9.88 15.78
CA LEU A 6 -20.36 -10.43 15.62
C LEU A 6 -19.37 -9.36 15.14
N GLN A 7 -19.71 -8.58 14.12
CA GLN A 7 -18.93 -7.45 13.67
C GLN A 7 -18.58 -6.52 14.84
N SER A 8 -19.56 -6.03 15.60
CA SER A 8 -19.32 -5.13 16.73
C SER A 8 -18.49 -5.75 17.87
N GLN A 9 -18.53 -7.07 18.03
CA GLN A 9 -17.71 -7.78 19.03
C GLN A 9 -16.27 -7.90 18.55
N VAL A 10 -16.07 -8.23 17.28
CA VAL A 10 -14.75 -8.37 16.65
C VAL A 10 -14.10 -6.99 16.53
N THR A 11 -14.78 -5.99 15.97
CA THR A 11 -14.22 -4.63 15.84
C THR A 11 -13.90 -3.97 17.19
N ALA A 12 -14.62 -4.31 18.25
CA ALA A 12 -14.36 -3.80 19.61
C ALA A 12 -13.42 -4.70 20.44
N GLY A 13 -13.06 -5.89 19.96
CA GLY A 13 -12.29 -6.90 20.69
C GLY A 13 -10.82 -6.49 20.89
N ARG A 14 -10.28 -6.66 22.11
CA ARG A 14 -8.84 -6.43 22.39
C ARG A 14 -7.94 -7.49 21.75
N TRP A 15 -8.47 -8.69 21.53
CA TRP A 15 -7.74 -9.87 21.08
C TRP A 15 -7.71 -10.05 19.56
N THR A 16 -8.33 -9.16 18.79
CA THR A 16 -8.43 -9.34 17.33
C THR A 16 -7.11 -9.20 16.62
N LEU A 17 -6.33 -8.16 16.93
CA LEU A 17 -5.01 -7.97 16.33
C LEU A 17 -4.05 -9.11 16.72
N PRO A 18 -3.90 -9.52 18.01
CA PRO A 18 -3.10 -10.68 18.36
C PRO A 18 -3.52 -11.98 17.67
N ALA A 19 -4.84 -12.24 17.58
CA ALA A 19 -5.35 -13.44 16.92
C ALA A 19 -5.04 -13.42 15.41
N VAL A 20 -5.20 -12.27 14.76
CA VAL A 20 -4.86 -12.12 13.33
C VAL A 20 -3.35 -12.29 13.12
N ILE A 21 -2.49 -11.68 13.94
CA ILE A 21 -1.04 -11.86 13.84
C ILE A 21 -0.66 -13.34 13.96
N PHE A 22 -1.29 -14.07 14.89
CA PHE A 22 -1.06 -15.50 15.04
C PHE A 22 -1.49 -16.30 13.81
N ILE A 23 -2.67 -16.02 13.25
CA ILE A 23 -3.16 -16.64 12.01
C ILE A 23 -2.19 -16.34 10.85
N CYS A 24 -1.77 -15.08 10.72
CA CYS A 24 -0.86 -14.66 9.66
C CYS A 24 0.50 -15.37 9.76
N ALA A 25 1.06 -15.48 10.97
CA ALA A 25 2.30 -16.22 11.20
C ALA A 25 2.15 -17.71 10.84
N LEU A 26 1.03 -18.34 11.23
CA LEU A 26 0.76 -19.74 10.91
C LEU A 26 0.63 -19.95 9.40
N CYS A 27 -0.12 -19.08 8.71
CA CYS A 27 -0.24 -19.11 7.25
C CYS A 27 1.11 -18.92 6.56
N TRP A 28 1.97 -18.02 7.04
CA TRP A 28 3.30 -17.78 6.47
C TRP A 28 4.21 -19.01 6.61
N VAL A 29 4.18 -19.66 7.77
CA VAL A 29 4.89 -20.92 8.02
C VAL A 29 4.34 -22.05 7.13
N LEU A 30 3.01 -22.14 6.99
CA LEU A 30 2.37 -23.12 6.11
C LEU A 30 2.79 -22.92 4.65
N THR A 31 2.77 -21.68 4.16
CA THR A 31 3.28 -21.33 2.82
C THR A 31 4.75 -21.70 2.67
N TYR A 32 5.55 -21.55 3.73
CA TYR A 32 6.96 -21.93 3.70
C TYR A 32 7.16 -23.42 3.41
N PHE A 33 6.39 -24.28 4.09
CA PHE A 33 6.43 -25.72 3.88
C PHE A 33 5.78 -26.18 2.58
N LEU A 34 4.72 -25.50 2.11
CA LEU A 34 4.04 -25.84 0.87
C LEU A 34 4.85 -25.46 -0.37
N PHE A 35 5.61 -24.37 -0.32
CA PHE A 35 6.46 -23.91 -1.42
C PHE A 35 7.93 -23.81 -1.01
N PRO A 36 8.60 -24.96 -0.72
CA PRO A 36 10.01 -24.96 -0.31
C PRO A 36 10.95 -24.67 -1.50
N GLY A 37 10.46 -24.86 -2.73
CA GLY A 37 11.28 -24.92 -3.95
C GLY A 37 10.91 -23.97 -5.09
N SER A 38 10.17 -22.86 -4.88
CA SER A 38 10.00 -21.82 -5.92
C SER A 38 11.28 -20.98 -6.11
N ILE A 39 12.42 -21.66 -6.06
CA ILE A 39 13.79 -21.19 -6.13
C ILE A 39 14.11 -21.09 -7.63
N ALA A 40 14.37 -19.87 -8.09
CA ALA A 40 15.24 -19.51 -9.22
C ALA A 40 14.71 -19.33 -10.66
N SER A 41 13.45 -19.59 -11.06
CA SER A 41 13.16 -19.62 -12.52
C SER A 41 11.94 -18.89 -13.10
N THR A 42 11.04 -18.24 -12.34
CA THR A 42 9.85 -17.59 -12.95
C THR A 42 9.63 -16.12 -12.60
N VAL A 43 10.51 -15.50 -11.82
CA VAL A 43 10.37 -14.10 -11.39
C VAL A 43 11.51 -13.22 -11.92
N LEU A 44 12.40 -13.79 -12.75
CA LEU A 44 13.60 -13.11 -13.21
C LEU A 44 13.35 -11.99 -14.25
N GLU A 45 12.14 -11.81 -14.79
CA GLU A 45 11.99 -11.04 -16.04
C GLU A 45 11.25 -9.69 -15.99
N ASP A 46 10.32 -9.40 -15.07
CA ASP A 46 9.40 -8.29 -15.40
C ASP A 46 9.74 -6.87 -14.93
N SER A 47 10.85 -6.63 -14.23
CA SER A 47 11.50 -5.32 -14.27
C SER A 47 12.93 -5.43 -13.75
N PRO A 48 13.97 -5.10 -14.53
CA PRO A 48 15.31 -5.04 -13.99
C PRO A 48 15.33 -3.78 -13.11
N SER A 49 15.12 -3.95 -11.81
CA SER A 49 15.14 -2.89 -10.82
C SER A 49 16.55 -2.80 -10.23
N ALA A 50 17.00 -1.59 -9.90
CA ALA A 50 18.34 -1.35 -9.31
C ALA A 50 18.58 -2.15 -8.01
N TRP A 51 17.52 -2.69 -7.40
CA TRP A 51 17.54 -3.49 -6.18
C TRP A 51 17.92 -4.96 -6.39
N GLN A 52 17.75 -5.53 -7.60
CA GLN A 52 18.08 -6.93 -7.88
C GLN A 52 19.53 -7.31 -7.58
N PRO A 53 20.56 -6.57 -8.06
CA PRO A 53 21.95 -6.93 -7.79
C PRO A 53 22.32 -6.76 -6.30
N ALA A 54 21.71 -5.80 -5.59
CA ALA A 54 21.92 -5.62 -4.16
C ALA A 54 21.25 -6.75 -3.34
N ARG A 55 20.06 -7.20 -3.76
CA ARG A 55 19.32 -8.30 -3.11
C ARG A 55 20.06 -9.63 -3.23
N ASP A 56 20.52 -9.97 -4.43
CA ASP A 56 21.21 -11.25 -4.69
C ASP A 56 22.56 -11.33 -3.97
N PHE A 57 23.20 -10.18 -3.72
CA PHE A 57 24.44 -10.09 -2.95
C PHE A 57 24.20 -10.14 -1.43
N LEU A 58 23.11 -9.56 -0.93
CA LEU A 58 22.88 -9.36 0.51
C LEU A 58 22.08 -10.49 1.19
N LEU A 59 21.23 -11.23 0.47
CA LEU A 59 20.25 -12.12 1.10
C LEU A 59 20.23 -13.54 0.50
N PRO A 60 20.54 -14.59 1.30
CA PRO A 60 20.20 -15.96 0.95
C PRO A 60 18.68 -16.12 0.74
N GLY A 61 18.24 -17.04 -0.13
CA GLY A 61 16.82 -17.21 -0.47
C GLY A 61 15.87 -17.50 0.71
N TRP A 62 16.37 -18.02 1.84
CA TRP A 62 15.58 -18.19 3.06
C TRP A 62 15.42 -16.90 3.87
N ALA A 63 16.40 -15.99 3.78
CA ALA A 63 16.38 -14.69 4.47
C ALA A 63 15.37 -13.73 3.82
N ASP A 64 15.12 -13.88 2.52
CA ASP A 64 14.18 -13.07 1.75
C ASP A 64 12.77 -13.03 2.37
N ARG A 65 12.26 -14.20 2.79
CA ARG A 65 10.93 -14.32 3.41
C ARG A 65 10.87 -13.73 4.81
N ILE A 66 11.97 -13.82 5.56
CA ILE A 66 12.08 -13.23 6.90
C ILE A 66 12.12 -11.70 6.78
N VAL A 67 12.90 -11.18 5.83
CA VAL A 67 12.99 -9.75 5.55
C VAL A 67 11.64 -9.21 5.08
N SER A 68 10.95 -9.93 4.18
CA SER A 68 9.59 -9.59 3.76
C SER A 68 8.63 -9.56 4.96
N PHE A 69 8.65 -10.57 5.83
CA PHE A 69 7.86 -10.58 7.07
C PHE A 69 8.10 -9.34 7.94
N LEU A 70 9.37 -8.98 8.16
CA LEU A 70 9.73 -7.81 8.95
C LEU A 70 9.28 -6.50 8.30
N ILE A 71 9.35 -6.37 6.98
CA ILE A 71 8.85 -5.19 6.25
C ILE A 71 7.34 -5.07 6.42
N TYR A 72 6.59 -6.15 6.21
CA TYR A 72 5.14 -6.16 6.40
C TYR A 72 4.73 -5.87 7.86
N ALA A 73 5.47 -6.40 8.84
CA ALA A 73 5.28 -6.07 10.24
C ALA A 73 5.55 -4.58 10.53
N THR A 74 6.59 -4.03 9.91
CA THR A 74 6.94 -2.60 10.01
C THR A 74 5.85 -1.72 9.39
N ILE A 75 5.33 -2.07 8.21
CA ILE A 75 4.18 -1.37 7.58
C ILE A 75 2.97 -1.43 8.51
N GLY A 76 2.68 -2.60 9.08
CA GLY A 76 1.59 -2.77 10.04
C GLY A 76 1.73 -1.88 11.27
N TYR A 77 2.95 -1.75 11.81
CA TYR A 77 3.24 -0.83 12.91
C TYR A 77 3.04 0.64 12.51
N PHE A 78 3.56 1.05 11.35
CA PHE A 78 3.35 2.41 10.84
C PHE A 78 1.88 2.74 10.59
N LEU A 79 1.06 1.77 10.17
CA LEU A 79 -0.39 1.95 10.05
C LEU A 79 -1.02 2.27 11.40
N ILE A 80 -0.65 1.54 12.46
CA ILE A 80 -1.12 1.81 13.83
C ILE A 80 -0.74 3.24 14.22
N GLU A 81 0.51 3.63 13.99
CA GLU A 81 1.00 4.98 14.32
C GLU A 81 0.26 6.07 13.54
N LEU A 82 0.06 5.87 12.24
CA LEU A 82 -0.69 6.78 11.37
C LEU A 82 -2.11 7.00 11.91
N ASN A 83 -2.81 5.93 12.29
CA ASN A 83 -4.14 6.08 12.86
C ASN A 83 -4.13 6.70 14.26
N ASN A 84 -3.14 6.39 15.10
CA ASN A 84 -3.01 7.01 16.43
C ASN A 84 -2.82 8.52 16.33
N GLN A 85 -1.96 8.98 15.41
CA GLN A 85 -1.65 10.40 15.24
C GLN A 85 -2.79 11.17 14.58
N PHE A 86 -3.39 10.64 13.51
CA PHE A 86 -4.40 11.35 12.74
C PHE A 86 -5.84 11.06 13.17
N SER A 87 -6.03 10.06 14.04
CA SER A 87 -7.34 9.60 14.54
C SER A 87 -8.32 9.36 13.39
N ILE A 88 -7.87 8.64 12.35
CA ILE A 88 -8.69 8.32 11.17
C ILE A 88 -9.88 7.47 11.59
N ILE A 89 -9.63 6.42 12.38
CA ILE A 89 -10.62 5.50 12.93
C ILE A 89 -10.78 5.79 14.43
N ARG A 90 -11.99 6.19 14.84
CA ARG A 90 -12.29 6.74 16.18
C ARG A 90 -12.33 5.72 17.32
N MET A 91 -12.61 4.43 17.07
CA MET A 91 -12.80 3.46 18.15
C MET A 91 -11.57 2.62 18.49
N ARG A 92 -10.81 2.14 17.49
CA ARG A 92 -9.57 1.37 17.72
C ARG A 92 -8.63 1.49 16.53
N ALA A 93 -7.36 1.77 16.82
CA ALA A 93 -6.29 1.82 15.83
C ALA A 93 -5.92 0.47 15.21
N SER A 94 -6.39 -0.63 15.80
CA SER A 94 -5.95 -1.98 15.43
C SER A 94 -6.75 -2.63 14.32
N MET A 95 -7.91 -2.09 13.92
CA MET A 95 -8.78 -2.77 12.94
C MET A 95 -8.19 -2.73 11.51
N GLN A 96 -7.79 -1.55 11.04
CA GLN A 96 -7.14 -1.39 9.73
C GLN A 96 -5.92 -2.32 9.60
N THR A 97 -5.12 -2.46 10.66
CA THR A 97 -3.89 -3.25 10.67
C THR A 97 -4.19 -4.73 10.65
N ALA A 98 -5.26 -5.15 11.34
CA ALA A 98 -5.75 -6.53 11.26
C ALA A 98 -6.24 -6.86 9.84
N ILE A 99 -7.00 -5.98 9.19
CA ILE A 99 -7.44 -6.18 7.80
C ILE A 99 -6.24 -6.21 6.86
N TYR A 100 -5.28 -5.31 7.05
CA TYR A 100 -4.04 -5.27 6.29
C TYR A 100 -3.30 -6.60 6.35
N PHE A 101 -3.05 -7.14 7.56
CA PHE A 101 -2.37 -8.41 7.72
C PHE A 101 -3.13 -9.58 7.09
N LEU A 102 -4.47 -9.60 7.20
CA LEU A 102 -5.28 -10.62 6.53
C LEU A 102 -5.16 -10.52 5.00
N LEU A 103 -5.25 -9.32 4.43
CA LEU A 103 -5.13 -9.10 2.98
C LEU A 103 -3.76 -9.53 2.44
N VAL A 104 -2.67 -9.20 3.16
CA VAL A 104 -1.31 -9.63 2.78
C VAL A 104 -1.18 -11.14 2.83
N THR A 105 -1.67 -11.78 3.91
CA THR A 105 -1.57 -13.23 4.12
C THR A 105 -2.29 -14.04 3.04
N VAL A 106 -3.35 -13.48 2.46
CA VAL A 106 -4.14 -14.14 1.42
C VAL A 106 -3.35 -14.33 0.13
N CYS A 107 -2.25 -13.61 -0.05
CA CYS A 107 -1.38 -13.69 -1.22
C CYS A 107 -0.03 -14.32 -0.90
N PRO A 108 0.13 -15.65 -1.04
CA PRO A 108 1.40 -16.32 -0.82
C PRO A 108 2.55 -15.78 -1.68
N LYS A 109 2.25 -15.27 -2.88
CA LYS A 109 3.25 -14.62 -3.74
C LYS A 109 3.83 -13.35 -3.11
N MET A 110 3.05 -12.60 -2.34
CA MET A 110 3.53 -11.38 -1.66
C MET A 110 4.43 -11.68 -0.46
N HIS A 111 4.58 -12.95 -0.05
CA HIS A 111 5.48 -13.34 1.04
C HIS A 111 6.96 -13.30 0.67
N PHE A 112 7.28 -13.07 -0.61
CA PHE A 112 8.64 -12.81 -1.10
C PHE A 112 8.89 -11.31 -1.13
N LEU A 113 10.16 -10.92 -1.06
CA LEU A 113 10.51 -9.50 -1.11
C LEU A 113 10.30 -8.96 -2.53
N TYR A 114 9.35 -8.06 -2.71
CA TYR A 114 9.20 -7.30 -3.94
C TYR A 114 9.67 -5.86 -3.77
N THR A 115 10.10 -5.24 -4.87
CA THR A 115 10.46 -3.81 -4.89
C THR A 115 9.29 -2.94 -4.41
N GLY A 116 8.05 -3.37 -4.69
CA GLY A 116 6.83 -2.73 -4.20
C GLY A 116 6.73 -2.66 -2.67
N ASP A 117 7.24 -3.64 -1.94
CA ASP A 117 7.15 -3.67 -0.47
C ASP A 117 8.02 -2.59 0.18
N ILE A 118 9.22 -2.38 -0.37
CA ILE A 118 10.15 -1.33 0.06
C ILE A 118 9.58 0.04 -0.30
N VAL A 119 9.03 0.18 -1.51
CA VAL A 119 8.37 1.41 -1.96
C VAL A 119 7.15 1.72 -1.08
N ALA A 120 6.42 0.69 -0.63
CA ALA A 120 5.26 0.84 0.25
C ALA A 120 5.61 1.47 1.62
N LEU A 121 6.81 1.20 2.16
CA LEU A 121 7.30 1.90 3.36
C LEU A 121 7.51 3.40 3.09
N GLY A 122 8.22 3.73 2.00
CA GLY A 122 8.43 5.12 1.59
C GLY A 122 7.10 5.85 1.33
N PHE A 123 6.16 5.18 0.69
CA PHE A 123 4.79 5.64 0.46
C PHE A 123 4.05 5.96 1.75
N LEU A 124 4.09 5.07 2.74
CA LEU A 124 3.40 5.29 4.01
C LEU A 124 4.01 6.46 4.80
N ILE A 125 5.34 6.59 4.80
CA ILE A 125 6.04 7.74 5.39
C ILE A 125 5.67 9.03 4.63
N SER A 126 5.55 8.96 3.31
CA SER A 126 5.12 10.09 2.49
C SER A 126 3.69 10.54 2.82
N ILE A 127 2.75 9.62 2.99
CA ILE A 127 1.37 9.90 3.44
C ILE A 127 1.39 10.53 4.83
N TYR A 128 2.20 10.01 5.76
CA TYR A 128 2.33 10.56 7.11
C TYR A 128 2.70 12.05 7.09
N PHE A 129 3.71 12.42 6.31
CA PHE A 129 4.12 13.83 6.19
C PHE A 129 3.10 14.69 5.44
N LEU A 130 2.42 14.14 4.44
CA LEU A 130 1.33 14.82 3.75
C LEU A 130 0.16 15.12 4.69
N PHE A 131 -0.26 14.16 5.52
CA PHE A 131 -1.33 14.39 6.50
C PHE A 131 -0.94 15.42 7.56
N LYS A 132 0.35 15.45 7.93
CA LYS A 132 0.91 16.45 8.85
C LYS A 132 0.94 17.86 8.27
N SER A 133 0.88 18.03 6.94
CA SER A 133 0.83 19.35 6.30
C SER A 133 -0.55 20.01 6.36
N TYR A 134 -1.60 19.27 6.74
CA TYR A 134 -2.99 19.74 6.76
C TYR A 134 -3.17 21.07 7.51
N GLN A 135 -3.60 22.12 6.79
CA GLN A 135 -3.83 23.48 7.29
C GLN A 135 -2.64 24.11 8.04
N GLN A 136 -1.41 23.63 7.80
CA GLN A 136 -0.22 24.17 8.46
C GLN A 136 0.31 25.40 7.70
N THR A 137 0.50 26.50 8.41
CA THR A 137 1.03 27.77 7.84
C THR A 137 2.46 27.65 7.32
N GLN A 138 3.27 26.77 7.91
CA GLN A 138 4.64 26.47 7.49
C GLN A 138 4.76 25.01 7.01
N ALA A 139 4.01 24.65 5.96
CA ALA A 139 3.99 23.29 5.41
C ALA A 139 5.23 22.90 4.59
N ALA A 140 6.13 23.83 4.26
CA ALA A 140 7.23 23.59 3.32
C ALA A 140 8.16 22.43 3.72
N GLY A 141 8.49 22.29 5.01
CA GLY A 141 9.31 21.17 5.49
C GLY A 141 8.58 19.83 5.40
N TYR A 142 7.28 19.77 5.70
CA TYR A 142 6.51 18.54 5.62
C TYR A 142 6.32 18.07 4.17
N LEU A 143 6.02 19.00 3.25
CA LEU A 143 5.95 18.66 1.83
C LEU A 143 7.32 18.25 1.27
N PHE A 144 8.41 18.88 1.72
CA PHE A 144 9.76 18.43 1.36
C PHE A 144 9.99 16.96 1.73
N TYR A 145 9.71 16.56 2.98
CA TYR A 145 9.88 15.16 3.39
C TYR A 145 8.93 14.22 2.64
N SER A 146 7.68 14.63 2.44
CA SER A 146 6.69 13.84 1.71
C SER A 146 7.15 13.54 0.28
N PHE A 147 7.63 14.56 -0.45
CA PHE A 147 8.13 14.39 -1.82
C PHE A 147 9.52 13.76 -1.89
N PHE A 148 10.34 13.91 -0.85
CA PHE A 148 11.61 13.19 -0.72
C PHE A 148 11.41 11.68 -0.72
N PHE A 149 10.45 11.17 0.06
CA PHE A 149 10.16 9.73 0.05
C PHE A 149 9.52 9.27 -1.26
N ILE A 150 8.79 10.15 -1.97
CA ILE A 150 8.33 9.87 -3.35
C ILE A 150 9.52 9.75 -4.30
N GLY A 151 10.43 10.72 -4.29
CA GLY A 151 11.64 10.71 -5.11
C GLY A 151 12.58 9.54 -4.80
N ALA A 152 12.70 9.16 -3.52
CA ALA A 152 13.53 8.03 -3.11
C ALA A 152 12.90 6.70 -3.57
N GLY A 153 11.58 6.54 -3.39
CA GLY A 153 10.85 5.38 -3.89
C GLY A 153 10.88 5.27 -5.41
N SER A 154 10.90 6.40 -6.13
CA SER A 154 10.94 6.42 -7.59
C SER A 154 12.29 6.06 -8.21
N ILE A 155 13.38 6.05 -7.44
CA ILE A 155 14.64 5.44 -7.88
C ILE A 155 14.48 3.92 -7.99
N LEU A 156 13.72 3.31 -7.07
CA LEU A 156 13.47 1.86 -7.04
C LEU A 156 12.36 1.47 -8.04
N PHE A 157 11.31 2.28 -8.12
CA PHE A 157 10.14 2.05 -8.98
C PHE A 157 9.70 3.37 -9.63
N PRO A 158 10.18 3.71 -10.83
CA PRO A 158 10.03 5.04 -11.44
C PRO A 158 8.58 5.55 -11.56
N GLN A 159 7.63 4.66 -11.83
CA GLN A 159 6.22 4.95 -11.96
C GLN A 159 5.62 5.51 -10.66
N PHE A 160 6.28 5.30 -9.52
CA PHE A 160 5.93 5.93 -8.25
C PHE A 160 5.92 7.46 -8.31
N THR A 161 6.76 8.08 -9.17
CA THR A 161 6.75 9.53 -9.40
C THR A 161 5.41 10.03 -9.92
N ILE A 162 4.62 9.21 -10.63
CA ILE A 162 3.31 9.62 -11.15
C ILE A 162 2.35 10.00 -10.00
N LEU A 163 2.50 9.41 -8.82
CA LEU A 163 1.73 9.77 -7.62
C LEU A 163 2.02 11.19 -7.13
N SER A 164 3.17 11.79 -7.47
CA SER A 164 3.50 13.16 -7.07
C SER A 164 2.46 14.19 -7.54
N VAL A 165 1.81 13.94 -8.68
CA VAL A 165 0.72 14.78 -9.21
C VAL A 165 -0.47 14.78 -8.27
N LEU A 166 -0.88 13.59 -7.81
CA LEU A 166 -1.95 13.45 -6.82
C LEU A 166 -1.56 14.14 -5.51
N TRP A 167 -0.31 13.97 -5.05
CA TRP A 167 0.18 14.64 -3.84
C TRP A 167 0.11 16.17 -3.93
N LEU A 168 0.42 16.78 -5.08
CA LEU A 168 0.31 18.23 -5.27
C LEU A 168 -1.15 18.69 -5.23
N LEU A 169 -2.05 17.98 -5.90
CA LEU A 169 -3.49 18.26 -5.89
C LEU A 169 -4.04 18.20 -4.46
N GLU A 170 -3.59 17.22 -3.69
CA GLU A 170 -4.06 16.99 -2.32
C GLU A 170 -3.44 17.98 -1.33
N ALA A 171 -2.18 18.34 -1.51
CA ALA A 171 -1.55 19.42 -0.75
C ALA A 171 -2.29 20.75 -0.95
N TYR A 172 -2.81 21.01 -2.16
CA TYR A 172 -3.67 22.15 -2.45
C TYR A 172 -5.02 22.05 -1.71
N ARG A 173 -5.70 20.90 -1.77
CA ARG A 173 -6.96 20.66 -1.03
C ARG A 173 -6.81 20.77 0.48
N PHE A 174 -5.64 20.41 1.01
CA PHE A 174 -5.28 20.55 2.43
C PHE A 174 -4.89 21.97 2.83
N GLN A 175 -4.97 22.94 1.92
CA GLN A 175 -4.59 24.35 2.14
C GLN A 175 -3.15 24.49 2.63
N SER A 176 -2.28 23.57 2.21
CA SER A 176 -0.87 23.50 2.60
C SER A 176 0.08 23.90 1.46
N LEU A 177 -0.47 24.05 0.25
CA LEU A 177 0.29 24.43 -0.93
C LEU A 177 0.38 25.96 -1.04
N THR A 178 1.59 26.46 -0.85
CA THR A 178 2.02 27.85 -1.06
C THR A 178 3.20 27.82 -2.03
N PRO A 179 3.58 28.93 -2.69
CA PRO A 179 4.75 28.92 -3.57
C PRO A 179 6.01 28.39 -2.86
N ARG A 180 6.20 28.74 -1.58
CA ARG A 180 7.31 28.25 -0.76
C ARG A 180 7.25 26.75 -0.52
N SER A 181 6.07 26.20 -0.20
CA SER A 181 5.92 24.77 0.05
C SER A 181 5.92 23.94 -1.23
N PHE A 182 5.50 24.51 -2.36
CA PHE A 182 5.69 23.93 -3.69
C PHE A 182 7.18 23.81 -4.05
N CYS A 183 7.98 24.86 -3.85
CA CYS A 183 9.43 24.77 -4.01
C CYS A 183 10.04 23.73 -3.06
N GLY A 184 9.55 23.65 -1.82
CA GLY A 184 9.94 22.59 -0.87
C GLY A 184 9.65 21.18 -1.40
N ALA A 185 8.46 20.96 -1.96
CA ALA A 185 8.08 19.69 -2.59
C ALA A 185 9.00 19.35 -3.78
N LEU A 186 9.24 20.31 -4.67
CA LEU A 186 10.13 20.14 -5.83
C LEU A 186 11.56 19.75 -5.41
N LEU A 187 12.12 20.48 -4.44
CA LEU A 187 13.45 20.18 -3.89
C LEU A 187 13.50 18.82 -3.21
N GLY A 188 12.43 18.44 -2.49
CA GLY A 188 12.29 17.12 -1.88
C GLY A 188 12.38 16.01 -2.94
N TRP A 189 11.60 16.13 -4.02
CA TRP A 189 11.59 15.16 -5.11
C TRP A 189 12.92 15.12 -5.89
N MET A 190 13.56 16.26 -6.13
CA MET A 190 14.83 16.34 -6.86
C MET A 190 16.03 15.82 -6.07
N LEU A 191 16.00 15.89 -4.73
CA LEU A 191 17.16 15.56 -3.90
C LEU A 191 17.68 14.12 -4.10
N PRO A 192 16.84 13.06 -4.09
CA PRO A 192 17.28 11.70 -4.40
C PRO A 192 17.95 11.58 -5.78
N TYR A 193 17.38 12.21 -6.80
CA TYR A 193 17.93 12.21 -8.15
C TYR A 193 19.25 12.98 -8.25
N TRP A 194 19.41 14.07 -7.49
CA TRP A 194 20.69 14.77 -7.38
C TRP A 194 21.77 13.85 -6.80
N MET A 195 21.45 13.14 -5.71
CA MET A 195 22.41 12.20 -5.10
C MET A 195 22.77 11.06 -6.06
N LEU A 196 21.80 10.52 -6.79
CA LEU A 196 22.01 9.50 -7.82
C LEU A 196 22.90 10.04 -8.96
N PHE A 197 22.64 11.25 -9.43
CA PHE A 197 23.45 11.92 -10.45
C PHE A 197 24.90 12.09 -9.99
N GLY A 198 25.11 12.55 -8.75
CA GLY A 198 26.44 12.71 -8.18
C GLY A 198 27.21 11.38 -8.18
N HIS A 199 26.57 10.30 -7.73
CA HIS A 199 27.16 8.97 -7.77
C HIS A 199 27.49 8.53 -9.22
N ALA A 200 26.52 8.59 -10.12
CA ALA A 200 26.69 8.18 -11.52
C ALA A 200 27.82 8.96 -12.22
N PHE A 201 27.95 10.25 -11.94
CA PHE A 201 28.99 11.11 -12.51
C PHE A 201 30.40 10.74 -12.02
N PHE A 202 30.58 10.50 -10.72
CA PHE A 202 31.91 10.16 -10.16
C PHE A 202 32.38 8.75 -10.52
N TYR A 203 31.46 7.79 -10.66
CA TYR A 203 31.80 6.40 -11.02
C TYR A 203 31.73 6.13 -12.54
N ASN A 204 31.44 7.17 -13.34
CA ASN A 204 31.29 7.08 -14.80
C ASN A 204 30.20 6.07 -15.25
N GLU A 205 29.15 5.92 -14.44
CA GLU A 205 28.00 5.03 -14.67
C GLU A 205 26.73 5.85 -14.95
N MET A 206 26.80 6.73 -15.96
CA MET A 206 25.68 7.63 -16.31
C MET A 206 24.40 6.89 -16.73
N ASP A 207 24.51 5.64 -17.18
CA ASP A 207 23.36 4.79 -17.51
C ASP A 207 22.43 4.55 -16.31
N LEU A 208 22.98 4.47 -15.08
CA LEU A 208 22.18 4.34 -13.86
C LEU A 208 21.28 5.56 -13.62
N PHE A 209 21.76 6.76 -13.98
CA PHE A 209 20.99 7.98 -13.83
C PHE A 209 19.87 8.08 -14.88
N TYR A 210 20.12 7.66 -16.12
CA TYR A 210 19.12 7.74 -17.19
C TYR A 210 18.03 6.67 -17.08
N ARG A 211 18.34 5.51 -16.49
CA ARG A 211 17.43 4.36 -16.42
C ARG A 211 16.05 4.66 -15.84
N PRO A 212 15.88 5.35 -14.68
CA PRO A 212 14.56 5.68 -14.16
C PRO A 212 13.72 6.54 -15.11
N PHE A 213 14.35 7.49 -15.80
CA PHE A 213 13.65 8.37 -16.75
C PHE A 213 13.25 7.62 -18.01
N ASN A 214 14.12 6.75 -18.52
CA ASN A 214 13.81 5.90 -19.66
C ASN A 214 12.65 4.95 -19.34
N GLN A 215 12.65 4.32 -18.15
CA GLN A 215 11.56 3.45 -17.69
C GLN A 215 10.22 4.18 -17.50
N LEU A 216 10.27 5.47 -17.15
CA LEU A 216 9.06 6.31 -17.07
C LEU A 216 8.48 6.61 -18.46
N LEU A 217 9.34 6.77 -19.47
CA LEU A 217 8.95 7.06 -20.86
C LEU A 217 8.50 5.82 -21.62
N THR A 218 8.96 4.62 -21.23
CA THR A 218 8.50 3.36 -21.79
C THR A 218 7.13 2.99 -21.23
N PHE A 219 6.07 3.47 -21.88
CA PHE A 219 4.72 2.97 -21.64
C PHE A 219 4.58 1.58 -22.25
N GLY A 220 4.22 0.59 -21.42
CA GLY A 220 3.88 -0.74 -21.88
C GLY A 220 2.58 -0.76 -22.69
N GLU A 221 2.15 -1.94 -23.12
CA GLU A 221 0.87 -2.09 -23.82
C GLU A 221 -0.29 -1.64 -22.92
N PHE A 222 -0.96 -0.56 -23.33
CA PHE A 222 -2.09 0.00 -22.61
C PHE A 222 -3.24 -1.01 -22.53
N PHE A 223 -3.82 -1.16 -21.33
CA PHE A 223 -5.01 -1.99 -21.08
C PHE A 223 -4.89 -3.47 -21.48
N ASN A 224 -3.70 -4.04 -21.54
CA ASN A 224 -3.53 -5.48 -21.78
C ASN A 224 -3.71 -6.28 -20.47
N LEU A 225 -4.96 -6.43 -20.03
CA LEU A 225 -5.33 -7.19 -18.83
C LEU A 225 -5.08 -8.70 -18.96
N GLN A 226 -4.76 -9.21 -20.15
CA GLN A 226 -4.44 -10.62 -20.36
C GLN A 226 -3.06 -11.00 -19.79
N ILE A 227 -2.21 -10.00 -19.54
CA ILE A 227 -0.89 -10.18 -18.89
C ILE A 227 -1.06 -10.59 -17.42
N LEU A 228 -2.17 -10.21 -16.78
CA LEU A 228 -2.39 -10.48 -15.36
C LEU A 228 -2.63 -11.97 -15.10
N GLN A 229 -1.98 -12.48 -14.07
CA GLN A 229 -2.20 -13.85 -13.65
C GLN A 229 -3.58 -14.01 -12.97
N PRO A 230 -4.20 -15.20 -13.00
CA PRO A 230 -5.54 -15.41 -12.44
C PRO A 230 -5.68 -15.00 -10.97
N TRP A 231 -4.63 -15.19 -10.16
CA TRP A 231 -4.61 -14.79 -8.75
C TRP A 231 -4.55 -13.26 -8.57
N GLU A 232 -3.85 -12.53 -9.45
CA GLU A 232 -3.79 -11.05 -9.43
C GLU A 232 -5.16 -10.47 -9.74
N LEU A 233 -5.83 -11.02 -10.76
CA LEU A 233 -7.18 -10.61 -11.11
C LEU A 233 -8.17 -10.89 -9.97
N ALA A 234 -8.04 -12.05 -9.31
CA ALA A 234 -8.90 -12.42 -8.18
C ALA A 234 -8.73 -11.46 -6.99
N ILE A 235 -7.49 -11.10 -6.62
CA ILE A 235 -7.29 -10.15 -5.53
C ILE A 235 -7.70 -8.73 -5.92
N LEU A 236 -7.41 -8.28 -7.14
CA LEU A 236 -7.83 -6.97 -7.62
C LEU A 236 -9.36 -6.87 -7.63
N GLY A 237 -10.06 -7.92 -8.08
CA GLY A 237 -11.52 -7.99 -8.04
C GLY A 237 -12.07 -7.93 -6.62
N TYR A 238 -11.49 -8.69 -5.69
CA TYR A 238 -11.88 -8.66 -4.28
C TYR A 238 -11.67 -7.26 -3.66
N LEU A 239 -10.48 -6.67 -3.85
CA LEU A 239 -10.15 -5.34 -3.37
C LEU A 239 -11.07 -4.28 -3.99
N LEU A 240 -11.43 -4.41 -5.26
CA LEU A 240 -12.34 -3.48 -5.95
C LEU A 240 -13.74 -3.51 -5.34
N VAL A 241 -14.30 -4.71 -5.09
CA VAL A 241 -15.62 -4.84 -4.45
C VAL A 241 -15.60 -4.23 -3.05
N MET A 242 -14.58 -4.56 -2.25
CA MET A 242 -14.41 -4.02 -0.91
C MET A 242 -14.22 -2.50 -0.92
N PHE A 243 -13.47 -1.98 -1.90
CA PHE A 243 -13.26 -0.56 -2.12
C PHE A 243 -14.57 0.17 -2.43
N ILE A 244 -15.35 -0.30 -3.41
CA ILE A 244 -16.60 0.34 -3.83
C ILE A 244 -17.56 0.47 -2.64
N VAL A 245 -17.77 -0.62 -1.90
CA VAL A 245 -18.67 -0.60 -0.72
C VAL A 245 -18.15 0.36 0.35
N SER A 246 -16.84 0.33 0.63
CA SER A 246 -16.22 1.19 1.65
C SER A 246 -16.24 2.67 1.26
N ALA A 247 -15.94 2.99 0.01
CA ALA A 247 -15.92 4.35 -0.52
C ALA A 247 -17.31 4.97 -0.55
N VAL A 248 -18.32 4.24 -1.06
CA VAL A 248 -19.71 4.69 -1.05
C VAL A 248 -20.19 4.98 0.37
N HIS A 249 -19.85 4.12 1.33
CA HIS A 249 -20.19 4.37 2.72
C HIS A 249 -19.45 5.57 3.31
N CYS A 250 -18.14 5.71 3.07
CA CYS A 250 -17.36 6.85 3.57
C CYS A 250 -17.90 8.19 3.04
N ILE A 251 -18.35 8.23 1.78
CA ILE A 251 -18.97 9.42 1.19
C ILE A 251 -20.35 9.67 1.80
N ALA A 252 -21.20 8.64 1.88
CA ALA A 252 -22.56 8.76 2.39
C ALA A 252 -22.63 9.11 3.89
N ALA A 253 -21.73 8.54 4.69
CA ALA A 253 -21.66 8.74 6.14
C ALA A 253 -20.65 9.84 6.55
N GLY A 254 -19.99 10.51 5.60
CA GLY A 254 -18.92 11.46 5.87
C GLY A 254 -19.33 12.71 6.66
N PHE A 255 -20.62 12.95 6.86
CA PHE A 255 -21.14 14.00 7.73
C PHE A 255 -20.96 13.70 9.23
N GLU A 256 -20.82 12.42 9.61
CA GLU A 256 -20.56 12.03 11.00
C GLU A 256 -19.10 12.26 11.40
N ASP A 257 -18.23 12.45 10.40
CA ASP A 257 -16.79 12.61 10.57
C ASP A 257 -16.34 14.05 10.76
N LYS A 258 -15.17 14.21 11.40
CA LYS A 258 -14.55 15.54 11.56
C LYS A 258 -14.11 15.99 10.17
N ILE A 259 -14.19 17.29 9.90
CA ILE A 259 -13.79 17.87 8.60
C ILE A 259 -12.40 17.38 8.17
N ARG A 260 -11.44 17.33 9.11
CA ARG A 260 -10.08 16.80 8.88
C ARG A 260 -10.07 15.32 8.52
N THR A 261 -10.77 14.47 9.28
CA THR A 261 -10.88 13.03 9.00
C THR A 261 -11.53 12.78 7.64
N ARG A 262 -12.58 13.54 7.30
CA ARG A 262 -13.22 13.47 5.98
C ARG A 262 -12.25 13.84 4.85
N ALA A 263 -11.40 14.84 5.04
CA ALA A 263 -10.38 15.20 4.06
C ALA A 263 -9.35 14.07 3.86
N TYR A 264 -8.89 13.42 4.93
CA TYR A 264 -7.97 12.27 4.83
C TYR A 264 -8.63 11.05 4.19
N LEU A 265 -9.88 10.74 4.52
CA LEU A 265 -10.62 9.63 3.91
C LEU A 265 -10.87 9.89 2.42
N GLN A 266 -11.22 11.13 2.06
CA GLN A 266 -11.40 11.49 0.65
C GLN A 266 -10.08 11.37 -0.12
N PHE A 267 -8.96 11.83 0.45
CA PHE A 267 -7.63 11.57 -0.11
C PHE A 267 -7.38 10.07 -0.36
N LEU A 268 -7.69 9.22 0.62
CA LEU A 268 -7.51 7.77 0.48
C LEU A 268 -8.42 7.17 -0.61
N ILE A 269 -9.65 7.69 -0.77
CA ILE A 269 -10.54 7.30 -1.89
C ILE A 269 -9.89 7.66 -3.22
N ASP A 270 -9.47 8.91 -3.38
CA ASP A 270 -8.89 9.42 -4.63
C ASP A 270 -7.57 8.69 -4.97
N LEU A 271 -6.75 8.42 -3.95
CA LEU A 271 -5.55 7.60 -4.04
C LEU A 271 -5.85 6.17 -4.50
N THR A 272 -6.87 5.54 -3.93
CA THR A 272 -7.22 4.16 -4.30
C THR A 272 -7.76 4.08 -5.72
N ILE A 273 -8.59 5.03 -6.14
CA ILE A 273 -9.06 5.15 -7.53
C ILE A 273 -7.87 5.33 -8.47
N PHE A 274 -6.94 6.22 -8.11
CA PHE A 274 -5.76 6.49 -8.92
C PHE A 274 -4.86 5.25 -9.05
N LEU A 275 -4.66 4.49 -7.97
CA LEU A 275 -3.90 3.23 -8.01
C LEU A 275 -4.60 2.16 -8.87
N PHE A 276 -5.93 2.00 -8.76
CA PHE A 276 -6.66 1.10 -9.65
C PHE A 276 -6.55 1.51 -11.12
N LEU A 277 -6.65 2.81 -11.41
CA LEU A 277 -6.49 3.34 -12.77
C LEU A 277 -5.08 3.08 -13.30
N LEU A 278 -4.06 3.26 -12.47
CA LEU A 278 -2.67 3.03 -12.86
C LEU A 278 -2.39 1.55 -13.11
N ILE A 279 -2.96 0.64 -12.31
CA ILE A 279 -2.90 -0.82 -12.55
C ILE A 279 -3.65 -1.19 -13.84
N ALA A 280 -4.83 -0.62 -14.08
CA ALA A 280 -5.59 -0.88 -15.29
C ALA A 280 -4.87 -0.38 -16.55
N LEU A 281 -4.18 0.77 -16.45
CA LEU A 281 -3.44 1.37 -17.54
C LEU A 281 -2.13 0.61 -17.82
N GLN A 282 -1.44 0.15 -16.77
CA GLN A 282 -0.18 -0.57 -16.86
C GLN A 282 -0.20 -1.84 -15.99
N PRO A 283 -0.84 -2.93 -16.46
CA PRO A 283 -0.99 -4.17 -15.69
C PRO A 283 0.34 -4.84 -15.33
N ILE A 284 1.40 -4.59 -16.13
CA ILE A 284 2.76 -5.10 -15.93
C ILE A 284 3.29 -4.75 -14.52
N TYR A 285 2.91 -3.60 -13.97
CA TYR A 285 3.38 -3.15 -12.66
C TYR A 285 2.45 -3.55 -11.49
N CYS A 286 1.50 -4.46 -11.71
CA CYS A 286 0.54 -4.90 -10.70
C CYS A 286 1.23 -5.36 -9.41
N SER A 287 2.25 -6.22 -9.51
CA SER A 287 2.99 -6.73 -8.35
C SER A 287 3.65 -5.64 -7.50
N ALA A 288 4.13 -4.55 -8.11
CA ALA A 288 4.74 -3.42 -7.42
C ALA A 288 3.70 -2.46 -6.79
N LEU A 289 2.52 -2.34 -7.39
CA LEU A 289 1.45 -1.43 -6.96
C LEU A 289 0.47 -2.04 -5.96
N LEU A 290 0.33 -3.36 -5.98
CA LEU A 290 -0.57 -4.11 -5.10
C LEU A 290 -0.32 -3.85 -3.60
N PRO A 291 0.94 -3.79 -3.08
CA PRO A 291 1.17 -3.46 -1.67
C PRO A 291 0.62 -2.08 -1.28
N LEU A 292 0.80 -1.07 -2.16
CA LEU A 292 0.31 0.30 -1.95
C LEU A 292 -1.22 0.33 -1.95
N LEU A 293 -1.84 -0.44 -2.85
CA LEU A 293 -3.29 -0.57 -2.94
C LEU A 293 -3.87 -1.24 -1.69
N ILE A 294 -3.24 -2.30 -1.18
CA ILE A 294 -3.65 -2.99 0.05
C ILE A 294 -3.56 -2.05 1.26
N ILE A 295 -2.51 -1.23 1.36
CA ILE A 295 -2.37 -0.21 2.41
C ILE A 295 -3.59 0.72 2.42
N SER A 296 -3.88 1.38 1.30
CA SER A 296 -4.99 2.34 1.23
C SER A 296 -6.33 1.67 1.49
N ASN A 297 -6.61 0.54 0.83
CA ASN A 297 -7.86 -0.21 1.02
C ASN A 297 -8.06 -0.70 2.45
N SER A 298 -6.99 -1.14 3.14
CA SER A 298 -7.12 -1.61 4.52
C SER A 298 -7.63 -0.52 5.48
N ILE A 299 -7.24 0.74 5.27
CA ILE A 299 -7.71 1.88 6.06
C ILE A 299 -9.19 2.16 5.77
N LEU A 300 -9.58 2.18 4.50
CA LEU A 300 -10.97 2.41 4.05
C LEU A 300 -11.92 1.32 4.56
N ILE A 301 -11.55 0.05 4.40
CA ILE A 301 -12.33 -1.10 4.87
C ILE A 301 -12.40 -1.11 6.40
N GLY A 302 -11.29 -0.78 7.07
CA GLY A 302 -11.25 -0.65 8.53
C GLY A 302 -12.20 0.43 9.03
N HIS A 303 -12.21 1.60 8.38
CA HIS A 303 -13.12 2.68 8.70
C HIS A 303 -14.59 2.26 8.54
N PHE A 304 -14.93 1.64 7.39
CA PHE A 304 -16.27 1.14 7.09
C PHE A 304 -16.80 0.17 8.17
N PHE A 305 -16.00 -0.83 8.54
CA PHE A 305 -16.46 -1.84 9.49
C PHE A 305 -16.51 -1.36 10.93
N VAL A 306 -15.71 -0.36 11.32
CA VAL A 306 -15.82 0.24 12.66
C VAL A 306 -17.07 1.11 12.78
N LEU A 307 -17.40 1.88 11.75
CA LEU A 307 -18.48 2.87 11.83
C LEU A 307 -19.86 2.21 11.66
N THR A 308 -19.96 1.14 10.87
CA THR A 308 -21.24 0.48 10.60
C THR A 308 -21.66 -0.48 11.71
N ASN A 309 -22.93 -0.38 12.14
CA ASN A 309 -23.54 -1.34 13.06
C ASN A 309 -24.96 -1.73 12.59
N SER A 310 -25.12 -2.01 11.29
CA SER A 310 -26.37 -2.46 10.67
C SER A 310 -26.40 -3.99 10.47
N LYS A 311 -27.58 -4.59 10.26
CA LYS A 311 -27.68 -6.05 10.02
C LYS A 311 -27.01 -6.41 8.69
N SER A 312 -27.21 -5.56 7.68
CA SER A 312 -26.57 -5.68 6.37
C SER A 312 -25.04 -5.65 6.46
N SER A 313 -24.47 -4.70 7.21
CA SER A 313 -23.01 -4.63 7.38
C SER A 313 -22.43 -5.86 8.08
N ASN A 314 -23.15 -6.41 9.08
CA ASN A 314 -22.68 -7.64 9.73
C ASN A 314 -22.72 -8.86 8.81
N VAL A 315 -23.72 -8.96 7.93
CA VAL A 315 -23.76 -10.00 6.89
C VAL A 315 -22.63 -9.79 5.88
N PHE A 316 -22.41 -8.55 5.43
CA PHE A 316 -21.31 -8.22 4.53
C PHE A 316 -19.94 -8.51 5.15
N PHE A 317 -19.75 -8.25 6.45
CA PHE A 317 -18.53 -8.62 7.18
C PHE A 317 -18.29 -10.14 7.14
N ILE A 318 -19.32 -10.95 7.41
CA ILE A 318 -19.20 -12.43 7.35
C ILE A 318 -18.89 -12.88 5.92
N ILE A 319 -19.59 -12.35 4.91
CA ILE A 319 -19.35 -12.67 3.49
C ILE A 319 -17.93 -12.28 3.10
N SER A 320 -17.44 -11.12 3.53
CA SER A 320 -16.08 -10.66 3.23
C SER A 320 -15.00 -11.56 3.83
N LEU A 321 -15.22 -12.09 5.05
CA LEU A 321 -14.32 -13.05 5.70
C LEU A 321 -14.33 -14.40 5.01
N VAL A 322 -15.51 -14.92 4.65
CA VAL A 322 -15.61 -16.18 3.89
C VAL A 322 -14.97 -16.02 2.51
N GLY A 323 -15.22 -14.90 1.83
CA GLY A 323 -14.56 -14.56 0.57
C GLY A 323 -13.04 -14.49 0.68
N LEU A 324 -12.52 -13.97 1.80
CA LEU A 324 -11.09 -13.91 2.08
C LEU A 324 -10.48 -15.32 2.26
N ILE A 325 -11.18 -16.21 2.96
CA ILE A 325 -10.75 -17.62 3.12
C ILE A 325 -10.77 -18.35 1.77
N LEU A 326 -11.83 -18.17 0.98
CA LEU A 326 -11.94 -18.75 -0.36
C LEU A 326 -10.86 -18.22 -1.30
N LEU A 327 -10.54 -16.93 -1.23
CA LEU A 327 -9.47 -16.30 -1.99
C LEU A 327 -8.11 -16.88 -1.61
N PHE A 328 -7.86 -17.13 -0.32
CA PHE A 328 -6.63 -17.79 0.13
C PHE A 328 -6.52 -19.23 -0.41
N ALA A 329 -7.60 -20.01 -0.34
CA ALA A 329 -7.63 -21.36 -0.88
C ALA A 329 -7.41 -21.38 -2.41
N PHE A 330 -8.04 -20.45 -3.14
CA PHE A 330 -7.85 -20.27 -4.58
C PHE A 330 -6.41 -19.86 -4.92
N ASN A 331 -5.82 -18.94 -4.14
CA ASN A 331 -4.44 -18.52 -4.34
C ASN A 331 -3.44 -19.65 -4.07
N ILE A 332 -3.67 -20.48 -3.05
CA ILE A 332 -2.84 -21.69 -2.86
C ILE A 332 -3.00 -22.65 -4.03
N TRP A 333 -4.24 -22.92 -4.47
CA TRP A 333 -4.51 -23.84 -5.56
C TRP A 333 -3.90 -23.41 -6.90
N THR A 334 -3.93 -22.12 -7.21
CA THR A 334 -3.31 -21.59 -8.44
C THR A 334 -1.79 -21.54 -8.41
N LEU A 335 -1.17 -21.70 -7.22
CA LEU A 335 0.27 -21.72 -7.04
C LEU A 335 0.86 -23.12 -6.93
N LEU A 336 0.02 -24.11 -6.65
CA LEU A 336 0.35 -25.53 -6.53
C LEU A 336 0.29 -26.20 -7.90
#